data_AF-A0AAW4PIU2-F1
#
_entry.id   AF-A0AAW4PIU2-F1
#
_cell.length_a   1.000
_cell.length_b   1.000
_cell.length_c   1.000
_cell.angle_alpha   90.00
_cell.angle_beta   90.00
_cell.angle_gamma   90.00
#
_symmetry.space_group_name_H-M   'P 1'
#
loop_
_entity.id
_entity.type
_entity.pdbx_description
1 polymer ?
#
loop_
_entity_poly.entity_id
_entity_poly.type
_entity_poly.pdbx_seq_one_letter_code
_entity_poly.pdbx_strand_id
1 'polypeptide(L)'
;MSCTVDDRKQVRRAARAIRDSVPTIAVDVVAPNASRHDAWTLDTVLRDRESVPPEVLRELVLAGLTLQPVPSQAGYQHVVATI
;
A
#
# COMPACT_ATOMS: atom_id res chain seq x y z
N MET A 1 -9.58 -1.91 18.87
CA MET A 1 -9.56 -0.45 18.68
C MET A 1 -8.10 -0.04 18.70
N SER A 2 -7.46 0.01 17.52
CA SER A 2 -6.12 0.57 17.39
C SER A 2 -6.20 2.09 17.43
N CYS A 3 -5.19 2.74 18.01
CA CYS A 3 -5.07 4.18 17.90
C CYS A 3 -4.59 4.55 16.49
N THR A 4 -5.10 5.65 15.93
CA THR A 4 -4.70 6.17 14.60
C THR A 4 -3.19 6.37 14.44
N VAL A 5 -2.45 6.55 15.53
CA VAL A 5 -0.98 6.64 15.54
C VAL A 5 -0.32 5.28 15.29
N ASP A 6 -0.89 4.20 15.82
CA ASP A 6 -0.35 2.85 15.63
C ASP A 6 -0.66 2.33 14.23
N ASP A 7 -1.87 2.61 13.71
CA ASP A 7 -2.21 2.34 12.31
C ASP A 7 -1.24 3.08 11.37
N ARG A 8 -0.97 4.37 11.63
CA ARG A 8 0.03 5.15 10.89
C ARG A 8 1.42 4.50 10.91
N LYS A 9 1.87 4.00 12.07
CA LYS A 9 3.18 3.32 12.18
C LYS A 9 3.18 2.02 11.39
N GLN A 10 2.08 1.27 11.43
CA GLN A 10 1.93 0.00 10.72
C GLN A 10 1.94 0.20 9.20
N VAL A 11 1.17 1.16 8.67
CA VAL A 11 1.17 1.49 7.24
C VAL A 11 2.54 2.00 6.78
N ARG A 12 3.22 2.85 7.58
CA ARG A 12 4.59 3.31 7.27
C ARG A 12 5.61 2.18 7.25
N ARG A 13 5.47 1.20 8.15
CA ARG A 13 6.34 0.02 8.16
C ARG A 13 6.15 -0.82 6.89
N ALA A 14 4.90 -1.07 6.50
CA ALA A 14 4.56 -1.79 5.27
C ALA A 14 5.12 -1.06 4.03
N ALA A 15 4.91 0.26 3.93
CA ALA A 15 5.44 1.10 2.87
C ALA A 15 6.97 0.95 2.73
N ARG A 16 7.70 0.99 3.84
CA ARG A 16 9.14 0.81 3.83
C ARG A 16 9.55 -0.59 3.37
N ALA A 17 8.90 -1.63 3.88
CA ALA A 17 9.20 -3.01 3.51
C ALA A 17 8.94 -3.28 2.02
N ILE A 18 7.86 -2.73 1.46
CA ILE A 18 7.53 -2.84 0.03
C ILE A 18 8.60 -2.15 -0.83
N ARG A 19 9.00 -0.93 -0.46
CA ARG A 19 10.05 -0.20 -1.17
C ARG A 19 11.40 -0.92 -1.15
N ASP A 20 11.71 -1.58 -0.03
CA ASP A 20 13.00 -2.27 0.14
C ASP A 20 12.99 -3.68 -0.50
N SER A 21 11.82 -4.25 -0.84
CA SER A 21 11.68 -5.61 -1.39
C SER A 21 11.42 -5.68 -2.90
N VAL A 22 10.73 -4.68 -3.47
CA VAL A 22 10.32 -4.69 -4.88
C VAL A 22 10.73 -3.37 -5.54
N PRO A 23 11.14 -3.39 -6.82
CA PRO A 23 11.32 -2.17 -7.61
C PRO A 23 10.02 -1.32 -7.68
N THR A 24 9.92 -0.35 -6.79
CA THR A 24 8.78 0.58 -6.69
C THR A 24 9.14 1.93 -7.29
N ILE A 25 8.23 2.51 -8.06
CA ILE A 25 8.37 3.87 -8.61
C ILE A 25 8.01 4.90 -7.55
N ALA A 26 6.88 4.67 -6.88
CA ALA A 26 6.35 5.54 -5.85
C ALA A 26 5.69 4.70 -4.76
N VAL A 27 5.85 5.16 -3.52
CA VAL A 27 5.18 4.61 -2.34
C VAL A 27 4.80 5.81 -1.48
N ASP A 28 3.51 5.95 -1.20
CA ASP A 28 2.98 7.00 -0.35
C ASP A 28 2.06 6.43 0.75
N VAL A 29 1.99 7.17 1.85
CA VAL A 29 1.13 6.86 2.99
C VAL A 29 0.19 8.03 3.20
N VAL A 30 -1.06 7.84 2.79
CA VAL A 30 -2.09 8.87 2.81
C VAL A 30 -2.86 8.81 4.12
N ALA A 31 -2.99 9.95 4.77
CA ALA A 31 -3.79 10.09 5.99
C ALA A 31 -5.29 9.96 5.70
N PRO A 32 -6.11 9.54 6.68
CA PRO A 32 -7.55 9.34 6.48
C PRO A 32 -8.25 10.56 5.88
N ASN A 33 -7.93 11.77 6.36
CA ASN A 33 -8.51 13.03 5.90
C ASN A 33 -8.18 13.40 4.44
N ALA A 34 -7.14 12.82 3.86
CA ALA A 34 -6.73 13.04 2.47
C ALA A 34 -7.03 11.82 1.58
N SER A 35 -7.46 10.71 2.18
CA SER A 35 -7.78 9.47 1.51
C SER A 35 -9.22 9.47 1.04
N ARG A 36 -9.46 9.01 -0.20
CA ARG A 36 -10.83 8.74 -0.70
C ARG A 36 -11.57 7.65 0.08
N HIS A 37 -10.86 6.89 0.90
CA HIS A 37 -11.37 5.76 1.68
C HIS A 37 -11.60 6.08 3.16
N ASP A 38 -11.34 7.33 3.59
CA ASP A 38 -11.44 7.78 5.00
C ASP A 38 -10.67 6.88 6.00
N ALA A 39 -9.57 6.31 5.50
CA ALA A 39 -8.74 5.31 6.17
C ALA A 39 -7.26 5.58 5.88
N TRP A 40 -6.36 5.05 6.70
CA TRP A 40 -4.93 5.11 6.38
C TRP A 40 -4.68 4.27 5.13
N THR A 41 -4.19 4.93 4.08
CA THR A 41 -4.03 4.30 2.77
C THR A 41 -2.56 4.18 2.41
N LEU A 42 -2.17 2.98 2.03
CA LEU A 42 -0.94 2.72 1.33
C LEU A 42 -1.21 2.84 -0.17
N ASP A 43 -0.53 3.76 -0.85
CA ASP A 43 -0.62 3.96 -2.29
C ASP A 43 0.76 3.67 -2.91
N THR A 44 0.85 2.63 -3.75
CA THR A 44 2.13 2.22 -4.33
C THR A 44 2.04 1.92 -5.81
N VAL A 45 3.06 2.35 -6.55
CA VAL A 45 3.19 2.11 -7.98
C VAL A 45 4.43 1.27 -8.21
N LEU A 46 4.25 0.07 -8.77
CA LEU A 46 5.31 -0.88 -9.06
C LEU A 46 5.75 -0.75 -10.52
N ARG A 47 7.05 -0.85 -10.77
CA ARG A 47 7.63 -0.73 -12.12
C ARG A 47 7.55 -2.06 -12.88
N ASP A 48 7.14 -2.01 -14.15
CA ASP A 48 7.24 -3.12 -15.11
C ASP A 48 6.61 -4.44 -14.61
N ARG A 49 5.44 -4.36 -13.97
CA ARG A 49 4.69 -5.52 -13.48
C ARG A 49 3.26 -5.51 -14.00
N GLU A 50 2.80 -6.68 -14.44
CA GLU A 50 1.41 -6.92 -14.83
C GLU A 50 0.53 -7.36 -13.64
N SER A 51 1.14 -7.71 -12.50
CA SER A 51 0.46 -8.23 -11.33
C SER A 51 1.15 -7.84 -10.02
N VAL A 52 0.40 -7.94 -8.91
CA VAL A 52 0.91 -7.64 -7.57
C VAL A 52 1.85 -8.77 -7.10
N PRO A 53 3.12 -8.47 -6.78
CA PRO A 53 4.06 -9.47 -6.31
C PRO A 53 3.63 -10.07 -4.95
N PRO A 54 3.95 -11.36 -4.70
CA PRO A 54 3.60 -12.00 -3.44
C PRO A 54 4.26 -11.35 -2.22
N GLU A 55 5.43 -10.72 -2.38
CA GLU A 55 6.10 -9.96 -1.33
C GLU A 55 5.24 -8.78 -0.87
N VAL A 56 4.62 -8.07 -1.82
CA VAL A 56 3.72 -6.97 -1.52
C VAL A 56 2.49 -7.49 -0.78
N LEU A 57 1.87 -8.57 -1.27
CA LEU A 57 0.71 -9.19 -0.61
C LEU A 57 1.04 -9.63 0.82
N ARG A 58 2.23 -10.19 1.05
CA ARG A 58 2.68 -10.57 2.39
C ARG A 58 2.78 -9.37 3.32
N GLU A 59 3.42 -8.29 2.88
CA GLU A 59 3.55 -7.08 3.69
C GLU A 59 2.19 -6.43 3.98
N LEU A 60 1.26 -6.46 3.03
CA LEU A 60 -0.11 -6.01 3.24
C LEU A 60 -0.82 -6.84 4.32
N VAL A 61 -0.73 -8.18 4.25
CA VAL A 61 -1.33 -9.08 5.24
C VAL A 61 -0.71 -8.88 6.62
N LEU A 62 0.61 -8.76 6.71
CA LEU A 62 1.31 -8.49 7.99
C LEU A 62 0.90 -7.14 8.59
N ALA A 63 0.55 -6.18 7.75
CA ALA A 63 0.07 -4.87 8.17
C ALA A 63 -1.45 -4.81 8.39
N GLY A 64 -2.19 -5.90 8.15
CA GLY A 64 -3.66 -5.90 8.23
C GLY A 64 -4.34 -5.03 7.17
N LEU A 65 -3.64 -4.70 6.07
CA LEU A 65 -4.12 -3.86 4.99
C LEU A 65 -4.99 -4.66 4.01
N THR A 66 -6.12 -4.10 3.62
CA THR A 66 -7.03 -4.68 2.63
C THR A 66 -6.82 -4.02 1.28
N LEU A 67 -6.60 -4.84 0.24
CA LEU A 67 -6.47 -4.38 -1.14
C LEU A 67 -7.76 -3.71 -1.63
N GLN A 68 -7.61 -2.53 -2.21
CA GLN A 68 -8.69 -1.81 -2.87
C GLN A 68 -8.66 -2.11 -4.37
N PRO A 69 -9.82 -2.23 -5.02
CA PRO A 69 -9.88 -2.43 -6.46
C PRO A 69 -9.39 -1.16 -7.17
N VAL A 70 -8.36 -1.31 -8.00
CA VAL A 70 -7.79 -0.24 -8.81
C VAL A 70 -7.69 -0.71 -10.25
N PRO A 71 -8.11 0.10 -11.24
CA PRO A 71 -7.93 -0.25 -12.64
C PRO A 71 -6.44 -0.39 -12.98
N SER A 72 -6.07 -1.50 -13.62
CA SER A 72 -4.71 -1.73 -14.11
C SER A 72 -4.37 -0.69 -15.18
N GLN A 73 -3.18 -0.09 -15.09
CA GLN A 73 -2.66 0.82 -16.12
C GLN A 73 -1.54 0.11 -16.89
N ALA A 74 -1.58 0.17 -18.21
CA ALA A 74 -0.61 -0.54 -19.05
C ALA A 74 0.83 -0.14 -18.69
N GLY A 75 1.65 -1.12 -18.29
CA GLY A 75 3.05 -0.95 -17.91
C GLY A 75 3.33 -0.63 -16.44
N TYR A 76 2.31 -0.33 -15.63
CA TYR A 76 2.46 -0.03 -14.20
C TYR A 76 1.40 -0.72 -13.36
N GLN A 77 1.83 -1.45 -12.33
CA GLN A 77 0.89 -2.00 -11.37
C GLN A 77 0.66 -0.99 -10.24
N HIS A 78 -0.56 -0.44 -10.20
CA HIS A 78 -1.01 0.39 -9.08
C HIS A 78 -1.62 -0.51 -8.00
N VAL A 79 -1.19 -0.32 -6.77
CA VAL A 79 -1.63 -1.07 -5.59
C VAL A 79 -2.05 -0.08 -4.53
N VAL A 80 -3.34 -0.11 -4.18
CA VAL A 80 -3.91 0.69 -3.10
C VAL A 80 -4.43 -0.26 -2.03
N ALA A 81 -4.08 -0.01 -0.78
CA ALA A 81 -4.56 -0.80 0.35
C ALA A 81 -4.87 0.06 1.57
N THR A 82 -5.85 -0.34 2.38
CA THR A 82 -6.37 0.47 3.50
C THR A 82 -6.49 -0.34 4.79
N ILE A 83 -6.38 0.33 5.94
CA ILE A 83 -6.64 -0.23 7.28
C ILE A 83 -7.69 0.61 8.02
#